data_AF-A0A0U5B2J3-F1
#
_entry.id   AF-A0A0U5B2J3-F1
#
_cell.length_a   1.000
_cell.length_b   1.000
_cell.length_c   1.000
_cell.angle_alpha   90.00
_cell.angle_beta   90.00
_cell.angle_gamma   90.00
#
_symmetry.space_group_name_H-M   'P 1'
#
loop_
_entity.id
_entity.type
_entity.pdbx_description
1 polymer ?
#
loop_
_entity_poly.entity_id
_entity_poly.type
_entity_poly.pdbx_seq_one_letter_code
_entity_poly.pdbx_strand_id
1 'polypeptide(L)' 'PLSLSFRLFGNILADELVVVVLVSLVPLVIPIPVMFLGLFTSGIQALIFATLAAAYIGESMEGHH' A
#
# COMPACT_ATOMS: atom_id res chain seq x y z
N PRO A 1 3.83 6.78 -9.24
CA PRO A 1 2.84 7.73 -8.69
C PRO A 1 1.46 7.09 -8.45
N LEU A 2 0.86 6.43 -9.45
CA LEU A 2 -0.48 5.86 -9.33
C LEU A 2 -0.56 4.70 -8.32
N SER A 3 0.46 3.84 -8.23
CA SER A 3 0.48 2.71 -7.28
C SER A 3 0.52 3.14 -5.81
N LEU A 4 1.02 4.34 -5.50
CA LEU A 4 1.06 4.90 -4.14
C LEU A 4 -0.32 5.46 -3.75
N SER A 5 -0.94 6.22 -4.65
CA SER A 5 -2.32 6.72 -4.49
C SER A 5 -3.35 5.58 -4.41
N PHE A 6 -3.26 4.58 -5.30
CA PHE A 6 -4.12 3.39 -5.28
C PHE A 6 -4.02 2.57 -4.00
N ARG A 7 -2.92 2.73 -3.26
CA ARG A 7 -2.59 1.93 -2.10
C ARG A 7 -2.91 2.61 -0.78
N LEU A 8 -2.73 3.93 -0.68
CA LEU A 8 -3.37 4.72 0.39
C LEU A 8 -4.89 4.68 0.26
N PHE A 9 -5.41 4.70 -0.98
CA PHE A 9 -6.82 4.45 -1.27
C PHE A 9 -7.26 3.06 -0.82
N GLY A 10 -6.44 2.03 -1.04
CA GLY A 10 -6.66 0.68 -0.52
C GLY A 10 -6.70 0.60 1.01
N ASN A 11 -5.87 1.38 1.72
CA ASN A 11 -5.89 1.44 3.19
C ASN A 11 -7.17 2.10 3.72
N ILE A 12 -7.60 3.21 3.12
CA ILE A 12 -8.82 3.91 3.50
C ILE A 12 -10.06 3.07 3.17
N LEU A 13 -10.10 2.45 1.98
CA LEU A 13 -11.18 1.53 1.61
C LEU A 13 -11.23 0.30 2.53
N ALA A 14 -10.09 -0.25 2.94
CA ALA A 14 -10.02 -1.39 3.84
C ALA A 14 -10.62 -1.08 5.22
N ASP A 15 -10.32 0.10 5.77
CA ASP A 15 -10.90 0.58 7.02
C ASP A 15 -12.43 0.73 6.91
N GLU A 16 -12.90 1.36 5.83
CA GLU A 16 -14.33 1.57 5.59
C GLU A 16 -15.09 0.26 5.33
N LEU A 17 -14.50 -0.67 4.56
CA LEU A 17 -15.08 -1.99 4.35
C LEU A 17 -15.12 -2.80 5.64
N VAL A 18 -14.13 -2.65 6.53
CA VAL A 18 -14.16 -3.29 7.86
C VAL A 18 -15.32 -2.77 8.68
N VAL A 19 -15.57 -1.46 8.71
CA VAL A 19 -16.72 -0.88 9.43
C VAL A 19 -18.05 -1.42 8.88
N VAL A 20 -18.21 -1.49 7.56
CA VAL A 20 -19.42 -2.05 6.92
C VAL A 20 -19.60 -3.54 7.22
N VAL A 21 -18.51 -4.33 7.13
CA VAL A 21 -18.52 -5.77 7.44
C VAL A 21 -18.76 -6.03 8.93
N LEU A 22 -18.22 -5.18 9.80
CA LEU A 22 -18.45 -5.18 11.26
C LEU A 22 -19.93 -5.06 11.60
N VAL A 23 -20.59 -4.11 10.94
CA VAL A 23 -22.02 -3.87 11.10
C VAL A 23 -22.85 -5.03 10.51
N SER A 24 -22.34 -5.69 9.47
CA SER A 24 -23.12 -6.67 8.70
C SER A 24 -23.00 -8.13 9.18
N LEU A 25 -21.92 -8.56 9.88
CA LEU A 25 -21.60 -10.00 9.86
C LEU A 25 -21.27 -10.71 11.19
N VAL A 26 -20.27 -10.32 12.00
CA VAL A 26 -19.68 -11.20 13.05
C VAL A 26 -19.51 -12.67 12.55
N PRO A 27 -18.32 -13.05 12.04
CA PRO A 27 -17.11 -13.08 12.86
C PRO A 27 -15.97 -12.26 12.22
N LEU A 28 -15.48 -11.29 12.99
CA LEU A 28 -14.52 -10.25 12.60
C LEU A 28 -13.06 -10.69 12.40
N VAL A 29 -12.72 -11.87 12.90
CA VAL A 29 -11.32 -12.19 13.20
C VAL A 29 -10.52 -12.60 11.96
N ILE A 30 -11.18 -13.11 10.92
CA ILE A 30 -10.53 -13.58 9.68
C ILE A 30 -10.08 -12.43 8.74
N PRO A 31 -10.92 -11.40 8.47
CA PRO A 31 -10.53 -10.35 7.52
C PRO A 31 -9.43 -9.41 8.05
N ILE A 32 -9.34 -9.20 9.38
CA ILE A 32 -8.40 -8.24 9.98
C ILE A 32 -6.92 -8.60 9.72
N PRO A 33 -6.45 -9.84 9.98
CA PRO A 33 -5.08 -10.24 9.68
C PRO A 33 -4.74 -10.15 8.19
N VAL A 34 -5.69 -10.50 7.32
CA VAL A 34 -5.49 -10.49 5.86
C VAL A 34 -5.29 -9.07 5.35
N MET A 35 -6.08 -8.11 5.85
CA MET A 35 -5.88 -6.70 5.51
C MET A 35 -4.56 -6.15 6.03
N PHE A 36 -4.14 -6.53 7.23
CA PHE A 36 -2.87 -6.09 7.79
C PHE A 36 -1.68 -6.58 6.95
N LEU A 37 -1.71 -7.84 6.52
CA LEU A 37 -0.70 -8.40 5.62
C LEU A 37 -0.73 -7.72 4.23
N GLY A 38 -1.93 -7.41 3.73
CA GLY A 38 -2.12 -6.64 2.50
C GLY A 38 -1.54 -5.22 2.60
N LEU A 39 -1.76 -4.54 3.73
CA LEU A 39 -1.21 -3.22 3.98
C LEU A 39 0.30 -3.23 4.07
N PHE A 40 0.86 -4.19 4.79
CA PHE A 40 2.29 -4.33 4.96
C PHE A 40 3.01 -4.58 3.62
N THR A 41 2.52 -5.53 2.83
CA THR A 41 3.07 -5.82 1.49
C THR A 41 2.96 -4.62 0.56
N SER A 42 1.86 -3.88 0.68
CA SER A 42 1.66 -2.67 -0.09
C SER A 42 2.67 -1.56 0.30
N GLY A 43 2.90 -1.30 1.58
CA GLY A 43 3.88 -0.30 2.05
C GLY A 43 5.29 -0.62 1.55
N ILE A 44 5.70 -1.89 1.64
CA ILE A 44 6.98 -2.36 1.11
C ILE A 44 7.09 -2.08 -0.38
N GLN A 45 6.06 -2.39 -1.16
CA GLN A 45 6.11 -2.20 -2.60
C GLN A 45 6.12 -0.70 -2.99
N ALA A 46 5.67 0.21 -2.12
CA ALA A 46 5.75 1.65 -2.36
C ALA A 46 7.16 2.17 -2.06
N LEU A 47 7.77 1.68 -0.98
CA LEU A 47 9.16 1.95 -0.64
C LEU A 47 10.10 1.46 -1.74
N ILE A 48 9.92 0.23 -2.22
CA ILE A 48 10.74 -0.34 -3.31
C ILE A 48 10.64 0.54 -4.57
N PHE A 49 9.43 0.94 -4.96
CA PHE A 49 9.25 1.78 -6.14
C PHE A 49 9.87 3.18 -5.97
N ALA A 50 9.76 3.77 -4.78
CA ALA A 50 10.37 5.05 -4.45
C ALA A 50 11.90 4.96 -4.45
N THR A 51 12.48 3.91 -3.87
CA THR A 51 13.92 3.67 -3.87
C THR A 51 14.44 3.43 -5.28
N LEU A 52 13.76 2.64 -6.10
CA LEU A 52 14.14 2.42 -7.49
C LEU A 52 14.03 3.71 -8.31
N ALA A 53 12.99 4.51 -8.12
CA ALA A 53 12.85 5.80 -8.79
C ALA A 53 13.94 6.79 -8.34
N ALA A 54 14.27 6.84 -7.05
CA ALA A 54 15.34 7.69 -6.51
C ALA A 54 16.72 7.24 -7.01
N ALA A 55 16.98 5.92 -7.06
CA ALA A 55 18.21 5.36 -7.63
C ALA A 55 18.33 5.69 -9.12
N TYR A 56 17.25 5.52 -9.89
CA TYR A 56 17.24 5.86 -11.31
C TYR A 56 17.44 7.35 -11.57
N ILE A 57 16.86 8.21 -10.73
CA ILE A 57 17.09 9.66 -10.78
C ILE A 57 18.56 9.98 -10.46
N GLY A 58 19.12 9.41 -9.38
CA GLY A 58 20.53 9.61 -9.03
C GLY A 58 21.49 9.14 -10.12
N GLU A 59 21.24 7.96 -10.70
CA GLU A 59 22.06 7.42 -11.79
C GLU A 59 21.88 8.19 -13.09
N SER A 60 20.67 8.67 -13.39
CA SER A 60 20.42 9.56 -14.55
C SER A 60 21.08 10.94 -14.36
N MET A 61 21.23 11.40 -13.12
CA MET A 61 21.94 12.64 -12.78
C MET A 61 23.47 12.48 -12.85
N GLU A 62 23.99 11.30 -12.54
CA GLU A 62 25.42 10.99 -12.58
C GLU A 62 25.89 10.58 -13.99
N GLY A 63 25.03 9.98 -14.81
CA GLY A 63 25.29 9.59 -16.20
C GLY A 63 25.23 10.74 -17.23
N HIS A 64 25.12 11.99 -16.78
CA HIS A 64 25.07 13.18 -17.65
C HIS A 64 26.38 14.00 -17.61
N HIS A 65 27.52 13.29 -17.54
CA HIS A 65 28.86 13.78 -17.87
C HIS A 65 29.56 12.80 -18.82
#